data_AF-A0A518UC91-F1
#
_entry.id   AF-A0A518UC91-F1
#
_cell.length_a   1.000
_cell.length_b   1.000
_cell.length_c   1.000
_cell.angle_alpha   90.00
_cell.angle_beta   90.00
_cell.angle_gamma   90.00
#
_symmetry.space_group_name_H-M   'P 1'
#
loop_
_entity.id
_entity.type
_entity.pdbx_description
1 polymer ?
#
loop_
_entity_poly.entity_id
_entity_poly.type
_entity_poly.pdbx_seq_one_letter_code
_entity_poly.pdbx_strand_id
1 'polypeptide(L)'
;MLLILALTAVSAAAETGPAESTEPTDSTESTVFRLDDTRLLKPARNGTWDLVDASSGKTQTLRLPAFHEAFSAATLHGDKLAYTSLIRRGERLQLGCISIDLIRGKVIDREDTSLLLAENGDRSLQAPSFSGDGQRVACHLSGEKCDGSGAAGCTPVEETVTLSSLLSGSARLPHKPVRGKSAHKPAKKTGTKALPRRVPSKSIKKVRRK
;
A
#
# COMPACT_ATOMS: atom_id res chain seq x y z
N MET A 1 -45.08 -68.40 8.12
CA MET A 1 -44.21 -68.51 9.31
C MET A 1 -44.38 -67.24 10.13
N LEU A 2 -45.11 -67.33 11.24
CA LEU A 2 -45.03 -66.39 12.36
C LEU A 2 -43.76 -66.73 13.16
N LEU A 3 -43.00 -65.72 13.60
CA LEU A 3 -42.50 -65.71 14.97
C LEU A 3 -42.25 -64.25 15.40
N ILE A 4 -42.93 -63.85 16.46
CA ILE A 4 -42.71 -62.65 17.26
C ILE A 4 -41.77 -63.06 18.40
N LEU A 5 -40.77 -62.24 18.74
CA LEU A 5 -40.24 -62.14 20.11
C LEU A 5 -39.56 -60.79 20.32
N ALA A 6 -40.19 -60.00 21.19
CA ALA A 6 -39.62 -58.85 21.87
C ALA A 6 -38.70 -59.31 23.02
N LEU A 7 -37.75 -58.47 23.46
CA LEU A 7 -37.65 -57.99 24.86
C LEU A 7 -36.44 -57.04 25.08
N THR A 8 -36.79 -55.83 25.48
CA THR A 8 -36.21 -54.89 26.47
C THR A 8 -34.84 -55.12 27.16
N ALA A 9 -34.06 -54.02 27.12
CA ALA A 9 -33.43 -53.25 28.22
C ALA A 9 -32.26 -53.82 29.05
N VAL A 10 -31.21 -53.00 29.23
CA VAL A 10 -30.65 -52.58 30.54
C VAL A 10 -29.71 -51.38 30.33
N SER A 11 -29.81 -50.40 31.23
CA SER A 11 -29.00 -49.20 31.36
C SER A 11 -27.85 -49.47 32.34
N ALA A 12 -26.64 -48.97 32.07
CA ALA A 12 -25.61 -48.76 33.11
C ALA A 12 -24.55 -47.75 32.66
N ALA A 13 -24.34 -46.74 33.50
CA ALA A 13 -23.35 -45.69 33.43
C ALA A 13 -21.94 -46.19 33.81
N ALA A 14 -20.89 -45.53 33.31
CA ALA A 14 -19.69 -45.22 34.08
C ALA A 14 -18.78 -44.24 33.33
N GLU A 15 -18.24 -43.32 34.11
CA GLU A 15 -17.35 -42.20 33.84
C GLU A 15 -16.03 -42.59 33.15
N THR A 16 -15.49 -41.72 32.29
CA THR A 16 -14.08 -41.24 32.39
C THR A 16 -13.72 -40.25 31.27
N GLY A 17 -13.11 -39.13 31.65
CA GLY A 17 -12.32 -38.27 30.76
C GLY A 17 -12.75 -36.80 30.76
N PRO A 18 -12.01 -35.87 31.39
CA PRO A 18 -12.17 -34.46 31.05
C PRO A 18 -11.85 -34.31 29.57
N ALA A 19 -12.80 -33.80 28.80
CA ALA A 19 -12.59 -33.42 27.42
C ALA A 19 -11.43 -32.41 27.39
N GLU A 20 -10.27 -32.92 26.99
CA GLU A 20 -9.11 -32.14 26.61
C GLU A 20 -9.60 -31.08 25.62
N SER A 21 -9.50 -29.83 26.05
CA SER A 21 -9.85 -28.67 25.26
C SER A 21 -8.96 -28.71 24.03
N THR A 22 -9.51 -29.23 22.94
CA THR A 22 -8.89 -29.15 21.62
C THR A 22 -9.00 -27.69 21.24
N GLU A 23 -8.01 -26.89 21.65
CA GLU A 23 -7.78 -25.59 21.05
C GLU A 23 -7.78 -25.80 19.54
N PRO A 24 -8.60 -25.05 18.77
CA PRO A 24 -8.40 -25.04 17.33
C PRO A 24 -7.01 -24.48 17.12
N THR A 25 -6.06 -25.36 16.80
CA THR A 25 -4.77 -24.97 16.24
C THR A 25 -5.13 -24.33 14.92
N ASP A 26 -5.34 -23.02 14.94
CA ASP A 26 -5.36 -22.17 13.77
C ASP A 26 -4.01 -22.38 13.11
N SER A 27 -3.98 -23.38 12.23
CA SER A 27 -2.88 -23.65 11.35
C SER A 27 -2.97 -22.53 10.34
N THR A 28 -2.52 -21.33 10.75
CA THR A 28 -2.27 -20.24 9.83
C THR A 28 -1.19 -20.77 8.90
N GLU A 29 -1.64 -21.37 7.80
CA GLU A 29 -0.82 -21.74 6.67
C GLU A 29 0.00 -20.50 6.35
N SER A 30 1.26 -20.53 6.79
CA SER A 30 2.10 -19.35 6.80
C SER A 30 2.50 -19.14 5.35
N THR A 31 1.69 -18.34 4.67
CA THR A 31 1.87 -17.92 3.29
C THR A 31 3.26 -17.32 3.14
N VAL A 32 4.05 -17.78 2.18
CA VAL A 32 5.44 -17.32 1.98
C VAL A 32 5.56 -16.81 0.55
N PHE A 33 5.89 -15.53 0.42
CA PHE A 33 6.09 -14.92 -0.88
C PHE A 33 7.59 -14.93 -1.25
N ARG A 34 7.97 -15.76 -2.21
CA ARG A 34 9.36 -15.86 -2.68
C ARG A 34 9.69 -14.68 -3.61
N LEU A 35 10.73 -13.93 -3.28
CA LEU A 35 11.19 -12.80 -4.10
C LEU A 35 12.21 -13.24 -5.15
N ASP A 36 13.18 -14.06 -4.74
CA ASP A 36 14.19 -14.68 -5.59
C ASP A 36 14.66 -16.00 -4.97
N ASP A 37 15.81 -16.54 -5.40
CA ASP A 37 16.31 -17.81 -4.89
C ASP A 37 16.84 -17.79 -3.46
N THR A 38 17.14 -16.59 -2.95
CA THR A 38 17.78 -16.37 -1.65
C THR A 38 16.88 -15.62 -0.67
N ARG A 39 15.92 -14.84 -1.18
CA ARG A 39 15.09 -13.94 -0.39
C ARG A 39 13.61 -14.29 -0.48
N LEU A 40 12.96 -14.26 0.67
CA LEU A 40 11.52 -14.49 0.79
C LEU A 40 10.91 -13.52 1.81
N LEU A 41 9.62 -13.26 1.65
CA LEU A 41 8.81 -12.50 2.59
C LEU A 41 7.90 -13.46 3.36
N LYS A 42 7.94 -13.35 4.68
CA LYS A 42 7.04 -14.06 5.60
C LYS A 42 6.13 -13.07 6.30
N PRO A 43 4.82 -13.32 6.40
CA PRO A 43 3.94 -12.55 7.25
C PRO A 43 4.49 -12.56 8.68
N ALA A 44 4.60 -11.37 9.26
CA ALA A 44 5.00 -11.16 10.64
C ALA A 44 3.84 -10.53 11.43
N ARG A 45 4.03 -10.37 12.74
CA ARG A 45 2.98 -9.81 13.60
C ARG A 45 2.66 -8.36 13.21
N ASN A 46 1.44 -7.92 13.53
CA ASN A 46 1.00 -6.53 13.37
C ASN A 46 1.03 -5.99 11.92
N GLY A 47 0.74 -6.83 10.92
CA GLY A 47 0.68 -6.43 9.52
C GLY A 47 2.04 -6.03 8.94
N THR A 48 3.11 -6.62 9.48
CA THR A 48 4.48 -6.47 8.97
C THR A 48 4.90 -7.73 8.22
N TRP A 49 6.03 -7.66 7.52
CA TRP A 49 6.60 -8.76 6.75
C TRP A 49 8.06 -8.92 7.10
N ASP A 50 8.50 -10.13 7.42
CA ASP A 50 9.91 -10.45 7.60
C ASP A 50 10.54 -10.81 6.26
N LEU A 51 11.50 -9.99 5.83
CA LEU A 51 12.41 -10.32 4.75
C LEU A 51 13.51 -11.23 5.30
N VAL A 52 13.47 -12.50 4.87
CA VAL A 52 14.47 -13.50 5.23
C VAL A 52 15.43 -13.68 4.06
N ASP A 53 16.70 -13.43 4.30
CA ASP A 53 17.78 -13.75 3.37
C ASP A 53 18.47 -15.05 3.81
N ALA A 54 18.22 -16.11 3.05
CA ALA A 54 18.75 -17.44 3.29
C ALA A 54 20.28 -17.52 3.11
N SER A 55 20.86 -16.63 2.30
CA SER A 55 22.31 -16.62 2.04
C SER A 55 23.09 -16.06 3.23
N SER A 56 22.56 -15.03 3.88
CA SER A 56 23.21 -14.38 5.04
C SER A 56 22.64 -14.81 6.40
N GLY A 57 21.50 -15.49 6.40
CA GLY A 57 20.75 -15.84 7.61
C GLY A 57 20.12 -14.63 8.32
N LYS A 58 20.09 -13.46 7.66
CA LYS A 58 19.55 -12.23 8.23
C LYS A 58 18.04 -12.17 8.01
N THR A 59 17.35 -11.68 9.03
CA THR A 59 15.92 -11.37 8.97
C THR A 59 15.73 -9.89 9.28
N GLN A 60 14.95 -9.21 8.45
CA GLN A 60 14.58 -7.80 8.62
C GLN A 60 13.07 -7.64 8.53
N THR A 61 12.46 -7.06 9.57
CA THR A 61 11.03 -6.72 9.54
C THR A 61 10.79 -5.46 8.72
N LEU A 62 9.89 -5.57 7.75
CA LEU A 62 9.50 -4.55 6.80
C LEU A 62 8.02 -4.19 6.99
N ARG A 63 7.69 -2.94 6.69
CA ARG A 63 6.31 -2.51 6.46
C ARG A 63 6.07 -2.43 4.97
N LEU A 64 5.19 -3.27 4.46
CA LEU A 64 4.77 -3.30 3.06
C LEU A 64 3.30 -2.82 2.99
N PRO A 65 3.06 -1.52 2.76
CA PRO A 65 1.71 -0.97 2.78
C PRO A 65 0.81 -1.65 1.74
N ALA A 66 -0.37 -2.10 2.16
CA ALA A 66 -1.37 -2.76 1.32
C ALA A 66 -0.88 -4.02 0.58
N PHE A 67 0.30 -4.56 0.92
CA PHE A 67 0.78 -5.79 0.33
C PHE A 67 0.06 -7.00 0.93
N HIS A 68 -0.41 -7.88 0.05
CA HIS A 68 -1.04 -9.14 0.39
C HIS A 68 -0.67 -10.17 -0.68
N GLU A 69 -0.15 -11.32 -0.28
CA GLU A 69 0.37 -12.35 -1.19
C GLU A 69 -0.63 -12.75 -2.29
N ALA A 70 -1.89 -13.03 -1.92
CA ALA A 70 -2.91 -13.43 -2.88
C ALA A 70 -3.40 -12.31 -3.82
N PHE A 71 -3.22 -11.04 -3.45
CA PHE A 71 -3.84 -9.88 -4.13
C PHE A 71 -2.83 -8.85 -4.60
N SER A 72 -1.54 -9.20 -4.61
CA SER A 72 -0.45 -8.34 -5.03
C SER A 72 0.39 -9.04 -6.08
N ALA A 73 0.89 -8.29 -7.04
CA ALA A 73 1.87 -8.77 -7.99
C ALA A 73 3.13 -7.93 -7.81
N ALA A 74 4.27 -8.60 -7.62
CA ALA A 74 5.52 -7.94 -7.26
C ALA A 74 6.65 -8.29 -8.23
N THR A 75 7.63 -7.41 -8.29
CA THR A 75 8.85 -7.59 -9.06
C THR A 75 10.01 -7.02 -8.26
N LEU A 76 11.13 -7.74 -8.33
CA LEU A 76 12.36 -7.43 -7.61
C LEU A 76 13.44 -6.98 -8.59
N HIS A 77 14.15 -5.91 -8.25
CA HIS A 77 15.32 -5.46 -9.01
C HIS A 77 16.42 -5.00 -8.04
N GLY A 78 17.42 -5.87 -7.85
CA GLY A 78 18.46 -5.67 -6.83
C GLY A 78 17.83 -5.59 -5.44
N ASP A 79 17.94 -4.42 -4.79
CA ASP A 79 17.39 -4.15 -3.46
C ASP A 79 16.08 -3.34 -3.48
N LYS A 80 15.46 -3.21 -4.66
CA LYS A 80 14.17 -2.55 -4.82
C LYS A 80 13.08 -3.56 -5.10
N LEU A 81 12.00 -3.46 -4.34
CA LEU A 81 10.77 -4.22 -4.56
C LEU A 81 9.71 -3.27 -5.09
N ALA A 82 9.12 -3.57 -6.23
CA ALA A 82 7.94 -2.90 -6.73
C ALA A 82 6.75 -3.86 -6.71
N TYR A 83 5.57 -3.37 -6.36
CA TYR A 83 4.36 -4.18 -6.44
C TYR A 83 3.12 -3.35 -6.75
N THR A 84 2.16 -3.99 -7.41
CA THR A 84 0.78 -3.52 -7.49
C THR A 84 -0.03 -4.13 -6.36
N SER A 85 -0.89 -3.35 -5.71
CA SER A 85 -1.69 -3.80 -4.57
C SER A 85 -3.13 -3.30 -4.63
N LEU A 86 -4.01 -3.95 -3.87
CA LEU A 86 -5.39 -3.55 -3.63
C LEU A 86 -5.52 -2.85 -2.27
N ILE A 87 -6.09 -1.64 -2.29
CA ILE A 87 -6.32 -0.80 -1.10
C ILE A 87 -7.82 -0.70 -0.87
N ARG A 88 -8.31 -1.19 0.27
CA ARG A 88 -9.74 -1.15 0.58
C ARG A 88 -10.25 0.29 0.75
N ARG A 89 -11.29 0.66 -0.01
CA ARG A 89 -11.97 1.97 -0.01
C ARG A 89 -13.49 1.77 0.02
N GLY A 90 -14.04 1.65 1.23
CA GLY A 90 -15.44 1.25 1.40
C GLY A 90 -15.66 -0.17 0.87
N GLU A 91 -16.66 -0.33 -0.01
CA GLU A 91 -17.03 -1.61 -0.64
C GLU A 91 -16.19 -1.93 -1.89
N ARG A 92 -15.22 -1.09 -2.26
CA ARG A 92 -14.40 -1.28 -3.46
C ARG A 92 -12.92 -1.33 -3.14
N LEU A 93 -12.15 -1.88 -4.06
CA LEU A 93 -10.70 -2.01 -3.95
C LEU A 93 -10.03 -1.03 -4.91
N GLN A 94 -9.25 -0.09 -4.38
CA GLN A 94 -8.49 0.89 -5.15
C GLN A 94 -7.14 0.28 -5.57
N LEU A 95 -6.75 0.47 -6.83
CA LEU A 95 -5.46 0.00 -7.34
C LEU A 95 -4.35 0.98 -6.99
N GLY A 96 -3.23 0.45 -6.48
CA GLY A 96 -2.02 1.21 -6.17
C GLY A 96 -0.77 0.58 -6.76
N CYS A 97 0.21 1.43 -7.06
CA CYS A 97 1.56 1.07 -7.48
C CYS A 97 2.56 1.58 -6.43
N ILE A 98 3.36 0.67 -5.87
CA ILE A 98 4.26 0.98 -4.75
C ILE A 98 5.66 0.45 -5.04
N SER A 99 6.67 1.22 -4.67
CA SER A 99 8.07 0.81 -4.69
C SER A 99 8.72 1.00 -3.31
N ILE A 100 9.52 0.02 -2.90
CA ILE A 100 10.17 -0.07 -1.59
C ILE A 100 11.67 -0.29 -1.79
N ASP A 101 12.48 0.39 -0.98
CA ASP A 101 13.89 0.08 -0.75
C ASP A 101 13.96 -0.97 0.37
N LEU A 102 14.38 -2.19 0.02
CA LEU A 102 14.43 -3.31 0.96
C LEU A 102 15.53 -3.13 2.01
N ILE A 103 16.68 -2.54 1.65
CA ILE A 103 17.77 -2.27 2.61
C ILE A 103 17.27 -1.32 3.69
N ARG A 104 16.61 -0.24 3.28
CA ARG A 104 16.13 0.78 4.22
C ARG A 104 14.78 0.42 4.85
N GLY A 105 14.07 -0.55 4.28
CA GLY A 105 12.70 -0.88 4.62
C GLY A 105 11.74 0.29 4.50
N LYS A 106 11.90 1.11 3.45
CA LYS A 106 11.13 2.36 3.25
C LYS A 106 10.49 2.41 1.88
N VAL A 107 9.30 2.98 1.82
CA VAL A 107 8.65 3.35 0.56
C VAL A 107 9.51 4.40 -0.14
N ILE A 108 9.86 4.13 -1.40
CA ILE A 108 10.56 5.07 -2.29
C ILE A 108 9.52 5.99 -2.92
N ASP A 109 8.57 5.40 -3.64
CA ASP A 109 7.46 6.08 -4.31
C ASP A 109 6.18 5.24 -4.19
N ARG A 110 5.04 5.93 -4.18
CA ARG A 110 3.70 5.33 -4.15
C ARG A 110 2.71 6.21 -4.89
N GLU A 111 1.91 5.59 -5.73
CA GLU A 111 0.78 6.22 -6.41
C GLU A 111 -0.47 5.37 -6.19
N ASP A 112 -1.52 5.99 -5.62
CA ASP A 112 -2.84 5.38 -5.45
C ASP A 112 -3.76 5.91 -6.55
N THR A 113 -4.15 5.08 -7.51
CA THR A 113 -4.91 5.52 -8.68
C THR A 113 -6.39 5.74 -8.37
N SER A 114 -7.12 6.44 -9.24
CA SER A 114 -8.58 6.49 -9.14
C SER A 114 -9.27 5.21 -9.66
N LEU A 115 -8.51 4.19 -10.09
CA LEU A 115 -9.07 2.94 -10.60
C LEU A 115 -9.54 2.07 -9.45
N LEU A 116 -10.74 1.54 -9.61
CA LEU A 116 -11.41 0.69 -8.63
C LEU A 116 -11.68 -0.69 -9.23
N LEU A 117 -11.65 -1.72 -8.39
CA LEU A 117 -12.16 -3.05 -8.68
C LEU A 117 -13.39 -3.33 -7.80
N ALA A 118 -14.28 -4.18 -8.30
CA ALA A 118 -15.35 -4.77 -7.49
C ALA A 118 -14.75 -5.61 -6.35
N GLU A 119 -15.48 -5.74 -5.23
CA GLU A 119 -14.97 -6.30 -3.97
C GLU A 119 -14.37 -7.70 -4.11
N ASN A 120 -14.84 -8.48 -5.09
CA ASN A 120 -14.48 -9.88 -5.21
C ASN A 120 -13.03 -10.12 -5.64
N GLY A 121 -12.26 -9.09 -6.05
CA GLY A 121 -10.80 -9.18 -6.13
C GLY A 121 -10.23 -10.24 -7.08
N ASP A 122 -11.06 -10.98 -7.83
CA ASP A 122 -10.71 -12.12 -8.68
C ASP A 122 -9.87 -11.75 -9.91
N ARG A 123 -9.42 -10.50 -10.00
CA ARG A 123 -8.58 -10.03 -11.08
C ARG A 123 -7.12 -10.15 -10.66
N SER A 124 -6.39 -11.04 -11.32
CA SER A 124 -4.94 -11.12 -11.20
C SER A 124 -4.32 -9.76 -11.55
N LEU A 125 -3.52 -9.23 -10.65
CA LEU A 125 -2.77 -8.01 -10.90
C LEU A 125 -1.55 -8.30 -11.77
N GLN A 126 -1.15 -7.31 -12.56
CA GLN A 126 0.06 -7.39 -13.36
C GLN A 126 1.25 -6.92 -12.54
N ALA A 127 2.34 -7.69 -12.60
CA ALA A 127 3.56 -7.32 -11.91
C ALA A 127 4.16 -6.05 -12.53
N PRO A 128 4.68 -5.10 -11.73
CA PRO A 128 5.34 -3.92 -12.26
C PRO A 128 6.60 -4.28 -13.05
N SER A 129 7.01 -3.41 -13.97
CA SER A 129 8.29 -3.53 -14.66
C SER A 129 9.26 -2.45 -14.20
N PHE A 130 10.53 -2.81 -14.03
CA PHE A 130 11.59 -1.83 -13.86
C PHE A 130 12.13 -1.40 -15.23
N SER A 131 12.49 -0.13 -15.35
CA SER A 131 13.30 0.33 -16.49
C SER A 131 14.68 -0.32 -16.46
N GLY A 132 15.37 -0.36 -17.61
CA GLY A 132 16.70 -0.99 -17.74
C GLY A 132 17.79 -0.38 -16.85
N ASP A 133 17.59 0.82 -16.32
CA ASP A 133 18.47 1.48 -15.34
C ASP A 133 18.08 1.21 -13.87
N GLY A 134 16.98 0.49 -13.63
CA GLY A 134 16.46 0.16 -12.30
C GLY A 134 15.93 1.35 -11.49
N GLN A 135 15.72 2.52 -12.11
CA GLN A 135 15.30 3.74 -11.41
C GLN A 135 13.82 4.04 -11.53
N ARG A 136 13.17 3.57 -12.61
CA ARG A 136 11.75 3.81 -12.86
C ARG A 136 10.98 2.49 -12.74
N VAL A 137 9.75 2.60 -12.27
CA VAL A 137 8.82 1.48 -12.16
C VAL A 137 7.60 1.83 -12.98
N ALA A 138 7.19 0.97 -13.90
CA ALA A 138 5.94 1.10 -14.63
C ALA A 138 4.95 0.02 -14.15
N CYS A 139 3.78 0.45 -13.70
CA CYS A 139 2.66 -0.41 -13.34
C CYS A 139 1.54 -0.25 -14.38
N HIS A 140 1.22 -1.33 -15.09
CA HIS A 140 0.05 -1.39 -15.95
C HIS A 140 -1.15 -1.85 -15.10
N LEU A 141 -2.14 -0.98 -14.95
CA LEU A 141 -3.26 -1.16 -14.04
C LEU A 141 -4.55 -1.16 -14.84
N SER A 142 -5.34 -2.21 -14.67
CA SER A 142 -6.65 -2.33 -15.34
C SER A 142 -7.74 -2.45 -14.29
N GLY A 143 -8.69 -1.53 -14.31
CA GLY A 143 -9.79 -1.46 -13.35
C GLY A 143 -10.96 -0.67 -13.92
N GLU A 144 -11.72 0.00 -13.06
CA GLU A 144 -12.87 0.80 -13.44
C GLU A 144 -12.77 2.23 -12.90
N LYS A 145 -13.22 3.22 -13.68
CA LYS A 145 -13.48 4.58 -13.20
C LYS A 145 -14.99 4.78 -13.07
N CYS A 146 -15.43 5.18 -11.89
CA CYS A 146 -16.84 5.40 -11.58
C CYS A 146 -17.08 6.89 -11.37
N ASP A 147 -18.15 7.44 -11.96
CA ASP A 147 -18.52 8.86 -11.89
C ASP A 147 -19.34 9.22 -10.63
N GLY A 148 -19.50 8.28 -9.69
CA GLY A 148 -20.27 8.46 -8.45
C GLY A 148 -21.73 8.02 -8.55
N SER A 149 -22.22 7.58 -9.72
CA SER A 149 -23.58 7.02 -9.89
C SER A 149 -23.72 5.55 -9.43
N GLY A 150 -22.76 5.06 -8.65
CA GLY A 150 -22.70 3.67 -8.20
C GLY A 150 -22.08 2.73 -9.24
N ALA A 151 -22.32 1.43 -9.11
CA ALA A 151 -21.71 0.40 -9.98
C ALA A 151 -22.09 0.54 -11.47
N ALA A 152 -23.28 1.09 -11.77
CA ALA A 152 -23.76 1.27 -13.14
C ALA A 152 -23.03 2.36 -13.94
N GLY A 153 -22.38 3.32 -13.26
CA GLY A 153 -21.58 4.37 -13.89
C GLY A 153 -20.08 4.07 -13.95
N CYS A 154 -19.70 2.81 -13.74
CA CYS A 154 -18.31 2.39 -13.79
C CYS A 154 -17.95 1.96 -15.22
N THR A 155 -16.86 2.50 -15.73
CA THR A 155 -16.34 2.15 -17.05
C THR A 155 -14.97 1.48 -16.91
N PRO A 156 -14.70 0.38 -17.63
CA PRO A 156 -13.40 -0.26 -17.60
C PRO A 156 -12.35 0.67 -18.22
N VAL A 157 -11.23 0.83 -17.52
CA VAL A 157 -10.13 1.71 -17.93
C VAL A 157 -8.81 1.01 -17.62
N GLU A 158 -7.85 1.20 -18.52
CA GLU A 158 -6.46 0.82 -18.31
C GLU A 158 -5.62 2.09 -18.17
N GLU A 159 -4.70 2.07 -17.23
CA GLU A 159 -3.82 3.18 -16.91
C GLU A 159 -2.40 2.65 -16.67
N THR A 160 -1.39 3.41 -17.11
CA THR A 160 0.00 3.10 -16.81
C THR A 160 0.54 4.15 -15.87
N VAL A 161 0.89 3.71 -14.66
CA VAL A 161 1.52 4.56 -13.65
C VAL A 161 3.02 4.38 -13.74
N THR A 162 3.77 5.48 -13.79
CA THR A 162 5.23 5.46 -13.74
C THR A 162 5.72 6.11 -12.45
N LEU A 163 6.37 5.34 -11.58
CA LEU A 163 7.08 5.86 -10.42
C LEU A 163 8.52 6.17 -10.81
N SER A 164 9.06 7.27 -10.29
CA SER A 164 10.47 7.64 -10.48
C SER A 164 10.89 8.52 -9.32
N SER A 165 11.92 8.11 -8.58
CA SER A 165 12.35 8.83 -7.38
C SER A 165 12.97 10.21 -7.67
N LEU A 166 13.18 10.55 -8.95
CA LEU A 166 13.57 11.88 -9.41
C LEU A 166 12.37 12.86 -9.47
N LEU A 167 11.14 12.34 -9.40
CA LEU A 167 9.90 13.09 -9.57
C LEU A 167 9.09 13.28 -8.28
N SER A 168 9.64 12.93 -7.10
CA SER A 168 8.98 13.12 -5.79
C SER A 168 8.80 14.61 -5.38
N GLY A 169 8.61 15.50 -6.36
CA GLY A 169 8.23 16.91 -6.24
C GLY A 169 7.08 17.37 -7.14
N SER A 170 6.46 16.55 -7.99
CA SER A 170 5.28 17.02 -8.77
C SER A 170 4.37 15.92 -9.31
N ALA A 171 3.26 15.73 -8.62
CA ALA A 171 1.97 15.40 -9.25
C ALA A 171 0.82 15.97 -8.40
N ARG A 172 0.83 17.28 -8.13
CA ARG A 172 -0.44 17.98 -7.89
C ARG A 172 -1.13 18.07 -9.25
N LEU A 173 -2.26 17.38 -9.36
CA LEU A 173 -3.21 17.50 -10.47
C LEU A 173 -3.32 18.96 -10.95
N PRO A 174 -3.36 19.23 -12.27
CA PRO A 174 -3.64 20.56 -12.75
C PRO A 174 -5.10 20.90 -12.40
N HIS A 175 -5.31 21.69 -11.34
CA HIS A 175 -6.57 22.40 -11.16
C HIS A 175 -6.76 23.29 -12.39
N LYS A 176 -7.70 22.91 -13.26
CA LYS A 176 -8.22 23.80 -14.32
C LYS A 176 -8.64 25.12 -13.67
N PRO A 177 -8.06 26.28 -14.03
CA PRO A 177 -8.65 27.54 -13.64
C PRO A 177 -9.92 27.75 -14.47
N VAL A 178 -11.07 27.74 -13.81
CA VAL A 178 -12.34 28.16 -14.38
C VAL A 178 -12.20 29.62 -14.83
N ARG A 179 -12.26 29.82 -16.14
CA ARG A 179 -12.20 31.12 -16.81
C ARG A 179 -13.50 31.89 -16.53
N GLY A 180 -13.49 32.74 -15.51
CA GLY A 180 -14.56 33.70 -15.20
C GLY A 180 -14.06 35.13 -15.27
N LYS A 181 -14.55 35.89 -16.25
CA LYS A 181 -14.30 37.33 -16.46
C LYS A 181 -14.89 38.16 -15.30
N SER A 182 -14.18 39.15 -14.80
CA SER A 182 -14.63 40.56 -14.88
C SER A 182 -13.50 41.52 -14.45
N ALA A 183 -13.48 42.69 -15.08
CA ALA A 183 -12.45 43.70 -14.98
C ALA A 183 -12.84 44.79 -13.98
N HIS A 184 -11.87 45.38 -13.27
CA HIS A 184 -11.89 46.83 -12.98
C HIS A 184 -10.50 47.42 -12.68
N LYS A 185 -10.09 48.28 -13.64
CA LYS A 185 -9.27 49.51 -13.65
C LYS A 185 -8.04 49.69 -12.73
N PRO A 186 -6.93 50.26 -13.27
CA PRO A 186 -5.84 50.85 -12.50
C PRO A 186 -6.08 52.35 -12.28
N ALA A 187 -5.73 52.87 -11.09
CA ALA A 187 -5.59 54.30 -10.87
C ALA A 187 -4.19 54.61 -10.31
N LYS A 188 -3.39 55.28 -11.13
CA LYS A 188 -2.17 56.00 -10.75
C LYS A 188 -2.53 57.28 -9.98
N LYS A 189 -1.65 57.65 -9.04
CA LYS A 189 -1.10 59.00 -8.69
C LYS A 189 -0.93 59.08 -7.16
N THR A 190 0.05 59.70 -6.50
CA THR A 190 1.33 60.39 -6.73
C THR A 190 1.76 60.89 -5.34
N GLY A 191 3.07 61.05 -5.08
CA GLY A 191 3.62 61.81 -3.93
C GLY A 191 3.89 60.94 -2.70
N THR A 192 5.03 61.00 -1.99
CA THR A 192 6.00 62.09 -1.86
C THR A 192 7.35 61.51 -1.38
N LYS A 193 8.44 62.15 -1.79
CA LYS A 193 9.85 61.86 -1.45
C LYS A 193 10.10 61.74 0.06
N ALA A 194 10.92 60.76 0.47
CA ALA A 194 12.05 60.95 1.40
C ALA A 194 12.89 59.65 1.51
N LEU A 195 14.14 59.71 1.03
CA LEU A 195 15.29 58.90 1.45
C LEU A 195 16.31 59.91 2.02
N PRO A 196 17.38 59.53 2.76
CA PRO A 196 17.79 58.21 3.25
C PRO A 196 18.25 58.23 4.73
N ARG A 197 18.51 57.06 5.35
CA ARG A 197 19.61 56.91 6.32
C ARG A 197 20.00 55.44 6.53
N ARG A 198 21.18 55.07 6.00
CA ARG A 198 22.00 53.95 6.48
C ARG A 198 22.56 54.32 7.86
N VAL A 199 22.63 53.38 8.81
CA VAL A 199 23.84 53.05 9.60
C VAL A 199 23.71 51.59 10.12
N PRO A 200 24.81 50.79 10.21
CA PRO A 200 24.79 49.36 10.49
C PRO A 200 25.18 48.99 11.94
N SER A 201 25.18 47.67 12.20
CA SER A 201 26.06 46.97 13.17
C SER A 201 25.59 46.88 14.62
N LYS A 202 25.40 45.65 15.13
CA LYS A 202 26.42 45.01 15.98
C LYS A 202 26.06 43.55 16.31
N SER A 203 27.05 42.70 16.09
CA SER A 203 27.19 41.33 16.57
C SER A 203 27.39 41.33 18.09
N ILE A 204 26.69 40.46 18.84
CA ILE A 204 27.02 40.17 20.24
C ILE A 204 27.12 38.66 20.46
N LYS A 205 28.38 38.23 20.44
CA LYS A 205 29.06 37.16 21.19
C LYS A 205 28.24 36.29 22.15
N LYS A 206 28.36 34.98 21.92
CA LYS A 206 28.35 33.90 22.93
C LYS A 206 29.12 34.30 24.20
N VAL A 207 28.52 34.03 25.35
CA VAL A 207 29.25 33.82 26.61
C VAL A 207 28.79 32.49 27.20
N ARG A 208 29.72 31.54 27.22
CA ARG A 208 29.70 30.31 28.02
C ARG A 208 30.65 30.52 29.20
N ARG A 209 30.16 30.42 30.42
CA ARG A 209 30.89 30.22 31.68
C ARG A 209 29.87 29.69 32.70
N LYS A 210 30.17 28.74 33.58
CA LYS A 210 31.28 27.81 33.76
C LYS A 210 30.70 26.70 34.63
#